data_AF-A0A7J8A3G8-F1
#
_entry.id   AF-A0A7J8A3G8-F1
#
_cell.length_a   1.000
_cell.length_b   1.000
_cell.length_c   1.000
_cell.angle_alpha   90.00
_cell.angle_beta   90.00
_cell.angle_gamma   90.00
#
_symmetry.space_group_name_H-M   'P 1'
#
loop_
_entity.id
_entity.type
_entity.pdbx_description
1 polymer ?
#
loop_
_entity_poly.entity_id
_entity_poly.type
_entity_poly.pdbx_seq_one_letter_code
_entity_poly.pdbx_strand_id
1 'polypeptide(L)'
;MAVKWIGGHSSPILCLNASSEGLVASGAEGGDLMAWGEDGTPLGHTRFEGANDVTCVLFSPSCPTKLYASHGETISILDVRSLKGSLDHFHVNEEEINCLSLNETENLLASADDSGAIKILDLENKKVSRSLRRHSNICSSVAFRPQRPQSLVSCGLDMQVMLWNLQKARPLWITNLQEDETEEMESPQSPGQLLNPALAHSVSVASCGNIFSCGAEDGKIRIFRVMGVKCEQELGFKGHTLGVSQVCFLPESYLLLTGGNDGKVMMWDVSSEVEKKQKSPTKHTHRKSTKRATYTNQGGNTNTSVTHEEQGKILPKLSIEHGEKVNWLLSTKIKGCQSILVADQTSCISVYPLNEFSIQ
;
A
#
# COMPACT_ATOMS: atom_id res chain seq x y z
N MET A 1 13.86 21.79 -0.06
CA MET A 1 14.89 20.92 0.54
C MET A 1 14.24 20.13 1.68
N ALA A 2 14.66 18.88 1.91
CA ALA A 2 14.14 18.07 3.00
C ALA A 2 14.61 18.59 4.37
N VAL A 3 13.73 18.60 5.35
CA VAL A 3 14.09 18.77 6.76
C VAL A 3 14.37 17.39 7.34
N LYS A 4 15.55 17.17 7.93
CA LYS A 4 15.90 15.89 8.54
C LYS A 4 15.67 15.92 10.05
N TRP A 5 14.92 14.95 10.56
CA TRP A 5 14.81 14.68 11.99
C TRP A 5 15.86 13.65 12.37
N ILE A 6 16.65 13.97 13.39
CA ILE A 6 17.86 13.22 13.79
C ILE A 6 17.86 12.96 15.29
N GLY A 7 18.69 12.01 15.73
CA GLY A 7 18.96 11.77 17.15
C GLY A 7 17.90 10.92 17.88
N GLY A 8 16.99 10.28 17.14
CA GLY A 8 16.02 9.34 17.71
C GLY A 8 16.43 7.87 17.62
N HIS A 9 17.11 7.47 16.54
CA HIS A 9 17.53 6.10 16.28
C HIS A 9 19.01 6.00 15.96
N SER A 10 19.60 4.83 16.24
CA SER A 10 20.96 4.45 15.79
C SER A 10 20.98 3.54 14.57
N SER A 11 19.83 2.95 14.23
CA SER A 11 19.67 1.96 13.16
C SER A 11 18.68 2.46 12.10
N PRO A 12 18.61 1.83 10.91
CA PRO A 12 17.65 2.16 9.88
C PRO A 12 16.21 2.16 10.40
N ILE A 13 15.43 3.15 9.98
CA ILE A 13 14.02 3.25 10.32
C ILE A 13 13.23 2.37 9.35
N LEU A 14 12.41 1.48 9.90
CA LEU A 14 11.63 0.50 9.14
C LEU A 14 10.20 0.96 8.91
N CYS A 15 9.60 1.68 9.86
CA CYS A 15 8.22 2.12 9.76
C CYS A 15 7.95 3.49 10.38
N LEU A 16 6.90 4.16 9.87
CA LEU A 16 6.43 5.45 10.36
C LEU A 16 4.90 5.49 10.43
N ASN A 17 4.36 6.20 11.42
CA ASN A 17 2.96 6.57 11.47
C ASN A 17 2.76 7.90 12.18
N ALA A 18 1.64 8.57 11.93
CA ALA A 18 1.32 9.85 12.53
C ALA A 18 -0.10 9.87 13.10
N SER A 19 -0.27 10.55 14.23
CA SER A 19 -1.57 10.79 14.84
C SER A 19 -2.27 11.98 14.19
N SER A 20 -3.57 12.11 14.44
CA SER A 20 -4.37 13.27 14.03
C SER A 20 -3.96 14.57 14.76
N GLU A 21 -3.24 14.45 15.87
CA GLU A 21 -2.68 15.56 16.66
C GLU A 21 -1.23 15.88 16.28
N GLY A 22 -0.71 15.31 15.18
CA GLY A 22 0.61 15.62 14.64
C GLY A 22 1.79 14.95 15.35
N LEU A 23 1.53 14.05 16.30
CA LEU A 23 2.58 13.16 16.83
C LEU A 23 3.02 12.19 15.73
N VAL A 24 4.32 11.88 15.70
CA VAL A 24 4.86 10.87 14.79
C VAL A 24 5.54 9.78 15.60
N ALA A 25 5.34 8.53 15.21
CA ALA A 25 6.02 7.38 15.77
C ALA A 25 6.84 6.71 14.68
N SER A 26 7.98 6.16 15.08
CA SER A 26 8.90 5.48 14.18
C SER A 26 9.48 4.25 14.85
N GLY A 27 9.47 3.13 14.14
CA GLY A 27 10.11 1.88 14.54
C GLY A 27 11.36 1.62 13.71
N ALA A 28 12.40 1.08 14.33
CA ALA A 28 13.68 0.78 13.71
C ALA A 28 14.14 -0.65 14.02
N GLU A 29 15.24 -1.06 13.39
CA GLU A 29 15.91 -2.33 13.68
C GLU A 29 16.37 -2.41 15.14
N GLY A 30 16.43 -3.62 15.68
CA GLY A 30 16.91 -3.88 17.04
C GLY A 30 15.89 -3.58 18.15
N GLY A 31 14.62 -3.37 17.79
CA GLY A 31 13.52 -3.14 18.73
C GLY A 31 13.34 -1.71 19.19
N ASP A 32 14.03 -0.75 18.55
CA ASP A 32 13.97 0.66 18.93
C ASP A 32 12.68 1.32 18.42
N LEU A 33 11.96 1.98 19.32
CA LEU A 33 10.73 2.72 19.06
C LEU A 33 10.87 4.15 19.58
N MET A 34 10.60 5.11 18.70
CA MET A 34 10.73 6.54 18.99
C MET A 34 9.44 7.28 18.69
N ALA A 35 9.07 8.21 19.59
CA ALA A 35 8.01 9.18 19.39
C ALA A 35 8.57 10.58 19.21
N TRP A 36 7.95 11.34 18.32
CA TRP A 36 8.37 12.67 17.89
C TRP A 36 7.23 13.66 17.97
N GLY A 37 7.55 14.91 18.28
CA GLY A 37 6.65 16.03 18.11
C GLY A 37 6.55 16.44 16.64
N GLU A 38 5.57 17.30 16.32
CA GLU A 38 5.36 17.81 14.96
C GLU A 38 6.59 18.52 14.36
N ASP A 39 7.49 19.02 15.18
CA ASP A 39 8.70 19.73 14.76
C ASP A 39 9.93 18.83 14.65
N GLY A 40 9.77 17.52 14.89
CA GLY A 40 10.87 16.56 14.90
C GLY A 40 11.64 16.52 16.21
N THR A 41 11.08 17.12 17.27
CA THR A 41 11.65 16.96 18.62
C THR A 41 11.44 15.53 19.13
N PRO A 42 12.49 14.88 19.64
CA PRO A 42 12.36 13.56 20.26
C PRO A 42 11.57 13.67 21.58
N LEU A 43 10.40 13.05 21.66
CA LEU A 43 9.53 13.11 22.85
C LEU A 43 9.73 11.94 23.81
N GLY A 44 10.05 10.77 23.27
CA GLY A 44 10.24 9.57 24.06
C GLY A 44 10.82 8.42 23.24
N HIS A 45 11.54 7.55 23.94
CA HIS A 45 12.23 6.40 23.38
C HIS A 45 11.93 5.16 24.23
N THR A 46 11.74 4.02 23.59
CA THR A 46 11.71 2.71 24.25
C THR A 46 12.34 1.65 23.35
N ARG A 47 12.79 0.55 23.96
CA ARG A 47 13.33 -0.59 23.25
C ARG A 47 12.67 -1.86 23.76
N PHE A 48 12.14 -2.67 22.85
CA PHE A 48 11.49 -3.92 23.22
C PHE A 48 12.51 -4.98 23.65
N GLU A 49 12.11 -5.83 24.60
CA GLU A 49 12.90 -6.97 25.05
C GLU A 49 13.06 -7.98 23.90
N GLY A 50 14.26 -8.55 23.75
CA GLY A 50 14.58 -9.46 22.64
C GLY A 50 15.19 -8.79 21.41
N ALA A 51 15.10 -7.46 21.29
CA ALA A 51 15.69 -6.67 20.20
C ALA A 51 15.24 -7.10 18.79
N ASN A 52 14.00 -7.62 18.67
CA ASN A 52 13.36 -7.87 17.38
C ASN A 52 12.96 -6.55 16.72
N ASP A 53 13.01 -6.49 15.41
CA ASP A 53 12.76 -5.28 14.64
C ASP A 53 11.34 -4.75 14.81
N VAL A 54 11.19 -3.42 14.87
CA VAL A 54 9.87 -2.78 14.91
C VAL A 54 9.40 -2.52 13.49
N THR A 55 8.68 -3.48 12.92
CA THR A 55 8.30 -3.55 11.51
C THR A 55 7.12 -2.66 11.13
N CYS A 56 6.21 -2.37 12.07
CA CYS A 56 5.05 -1.52 11.82
C CYS A 56 4.56 -0.82 13.09
N VAL A 57 4.14 0.43 12.96
CA VAL A 57 3.52 1.22 14.04
C VAL A 57 2.22 1.85 13.54
N LEU A 58 1.21 1.93 14.41
CA LEU A 58 -0.09 2.53 14.09
C LEU A 58 -0.62 3.32 15.28
N PHE A 59 -0.98 4.59 15.06
CA PHE A 59 -1.78 5.32 16.04
C PHE A 59 -3.24 4.88 15.99
N SER A 60 -3.93 4.93 17.14
CA SER A 60 -5.38 4.84 17.22
C SER A 60 -6.00 6.17 16.77
N PRO A 61 -6.86 6.18 15.72
CA PRO A 61 -7.56 7.39 15.31
C PRO A 61 -8.45 8.02 16.41
N SER A 62 -9.04 7.21 17.27
CA SER A 62 -9.95 7.60 18.35
C SER A 62 -9.22 8.07 19.60
N CYS A 63 -8.00 7.58 19.82
CA CYS A 63 -7.14 7.93 20.95
C CYS A 63 -5.72 8.24 20.45
N PRO A 64 -5.42 9.51 20.13
CA PRO A 64 -4.15 9.94 19.52
C PRO A 64 -2.88 9.60 20.33
N THR A 65 -3.02 9.23 21.60
CA THR A 65 -1.92 8.83 22.48
C THR A 65 -1.69 7.32 22.51
N LYS A 66 -2.61 6.51 21.97
CA LYS A 66 -2.49 5.05 21.93
C LYS A 66 -1.79 4.62 20.64
N LEU A 67 -0.75 3.82 20.80
CA LEU A 67 0.09 3.31 19.72
C LEU A 67 0.12 1.78 19.75
N TYR A 68 -0.01 1.16 18.58
CA TYR A 68 0.25 -0.26 18.37
C TYR A 68 1.59 -0.39 17.65
N ALA A 69 2.47 -1.26 18.13
CA ALA A 69 3.77 -1.54 17.52
C ALA A 69 3.96 -3.04 17.36
N SER A 70 4.23 -3.52 16.14
CA SER A 70 4.65 -4.90 15.91
C SER A 70 6.15 -5.04 16.11
N HIS A 71 6.56 -6.09 16.80
CA HIS A 71 7.95 -6.51 16.94
C HIS A 71 8.02 -8.03 17.06
N GLY A 72 8.78 -8.68 16.18
CA GLY A 72 8.74 -10.14 16.03
C GLY A 72 7.30 -10.67 15.86
N GLU A 73 6.92 -11.63 16.69
CA GLU A 73 5.59 -12.27 16.71
C GLU A 73 4.52 -11.50 17.53
N THR A 74 4.92 -10.40 18.18
CA THR A 74 4.12 -9.70 19.18
C THR A 74 3.65 -8.33 18.70
N ILE A 75 2.47 -7.94 19.14
CA ILE A 75 1.94 -6.57 19.00
C ILE A 75 1.84 -5.96 20.38
N SER A 76 2.61 -4.90 20.65
CA SER A 76 2.53 -4.14 21.90
C SER A 76 1.65 -2.91 21.76
N ILE A 77 0.86 -2.63 22.79
CA ILE A 77 0.09 -1.39 22.92
C ILE A 77 0.82 -0.46 23.88
N LEU A 78 1.01 0.80 23.50
CA LEU A 78 1.73 1.80 24.30
C LEU A 78 0.91 3.09 24.43
N ASP A 79 1.19 3.84 25.50
CA ASP A 79 0.82 5.26 25.62
C ASP A 79 2.03 6.10 25.21
N VAL A 80 1.91 6.90 24.15
CA VAL A 80 2.99 7.73 23.64
C VAL A 80 3.42 8.81 24.64
N ARG A 81 2.55 9.19 25.59
CA ARG A 81 2.92 10.11 26.68
C ARG A 81 3.88 9.48 27.69
N SER A 82 3.95 8.15 27.74
CA SER A 82 4.82 7.40 28.65
C SER A 82 5.22 6.06 28.04
N LEU A 83 6.30 6.05 27.28
CA LEU A 83 6.85 4.83 26.65
C LEU A 83 7.62 3.90 27.62
N LYS A 84 7.53 4.12 28.93
CA LYS A 84 8.27 3.35 29.95
C LYS A 84 7.78 1.90 30.13
N GLY A 85 6.68 1.51 29.50
CA GLY A 85 6.16 0.16 29.51
C GLY A 85 5.01 -0.01 28.53
N SER A 86 4.74 -1.26 28.12
CA SER A 86 3.55 -1.59 27.34
C SER A 86 2.32 -1.59 28.23
N LEU A 87 1.22 -1.01 27.72
CA LEU A 87 -0.10 -1.07 28.36
C LEU A 87 -0.69 -2.48 28.26
N ASP A 88 -0.41 -3.14 27.14
CA ASP A 88 -0.88 -4.49 26.84
C ASP A 88 -0.02 -5.08 25.71
N HIS A 89 -0.12 -6.38 25.49
CA HIS A 89 0.51 -7.04 24.35
C HIS A 89 -0.34 -8.21 23.85
N PHE A 90 -0.20 -8.51 22.56
CA PHE A 90 -0.82 -9.67 21.95
C PHE A 90 0.24 -10.54 21.29
N HIS A 91 0.24 -11.83 21.62
CA HIS A 91 1.01 -12.85 20.93
C HIS A 91 0.07 -13.59 19.96
N VAL A 92 0.07 -13.16 18.70
CA VAL A 92 -1.00 -13.53 17.74
C VAL A 92 -0.47 -14.37 16.58
N ASN A 93 0.72 -14.03 16.11
CA ASN A 93 1.34 -14.62 14.93
C ASN A 93 2.37 -15.67 15.36
N GLU A 94 2.72 -16.56 14.42
CA GLU A 94 3.67 -17.66 14.66
C GLU A 94 5.07 -17.33 14.11
N GLU A 95 5.15 -16.28 13.29
CA GLU A 95 6.37 -15.78 12.65
C GLU A 95 6.34 -14.24 12.72
N GLU A 96 7.41 -13.60 12.26
CA GLU A 96 7.57 -12.15 12.28
C GLU A 96 6.43 -11.42 11.56
N ILE A 97 5.86 -10.42 12.24
CA ILE A 97 4.79 -9.58 11.72
C ILE A 97 5.42 -8.52 10.81
N ASN A 98 4.95 -8.41 9.57
CA ASN A 98 5.43 -7.42 8.60
C ASN A 98 4.60 -6.13 8.60
N CYS A 99 3.29 -6.26 8.80
CA CYS A 99 2.37 -5.15 8.62
C CYS A 99 1.15 -5.27 9.52
N LEU A 100 0.72 -4.13 10.04
CA LEU A 100 -0.50 -3.97 10.80
C LEU A 100 -1.51 -3.11 10.04
N SER A 101 -2.80 -3.33 10.27
CA SER A 101 -3.85 -2.42 9.83
C SER A 101 -5.02 -2.40 10.81
N LEU A 102 -5.41 -1.22 11.28
CA LEU A 102 -6.67 -1.03 12.01
C LEU A 102 -7.82 -0.77 11.05
N ASN A 103 -9.00 -1.27 11.39
CA ASN A 103 -10.22 -0.86 10.69
C ASN A 103 -10.74 0.49 11.22
N GLU A 104 -11.60 1.15 10.44
CA GLU A 104 -12.12 2.49 10.77
C GLU A 104 -12.88 2.55 12.10
N THR A 105 -13.52 1.45 12.51
CA THR A 105 -14.26 1.36 13.77
C THR A 105 -13.40 0.98 14.97
N GLU A 106 -12.11 0.71 14.76
CA GLU A 106 -11.12 0.34 15.78
C GLU A 106 -11.48 -0.84 16.68
N ASN A 107 -12.32 -1.75 16.18
CA ASN A 107 -12.64 -3.00 16.87
C ASN A 107 -11.83 -4.17 16.32
N LEU A 108 -11.27 -4.06 15.11
CA LEU A 108 -10.45 -5.10 14.49
C LEU A 108 -9.06 -4.58 14.12
N LEU A 109 -8.05 -5.38 14.43
CA LEU A 109 -6.66 -5.21 14.02
C LEU A 109 -6.24 -6.40 13.17
N ALA A 110 -5.70 -6.14 11.98
CA ALA A 110 -5.11 -7.16 11.12
C ALA A 110 -3.59 -7.15 11.29
N SER A 111 -2.98 -8.34 11.37
CA SER A 111 -1.54 -8.54 11.36
C SER A 111 -1.15 -9.56 10.30
N ALA A 112 -0.27 -9.17 9.39
CA ALA A 112 0.29 -10.02 8.35
C ALA A 112 1.71 -10.47 8.72
N ASP A 113 2.04 -11.74 8.51
CA ASP A 113 3.33 -12.32 8.92
C ASP A 113 4.08 -13.06 7.80
N ASP A 114 5.31 -13.48 8.12
CA ASP A 114 6.22 -14.23 7.26
C ASP A 114 5.72 -15.61 6.87
N SER A 115 4.83 -16.22 7.66
CA SER A 115 4.20 -17.48 7.31
C SER A 115 3.16 -17.34 6.17
N GLY A 116 2.85 -16.12 5.75
CA GLY A 116 1.76 -15.81 4.83
C GLY A 116 0.38 -15.78 5.51
N ALA A 117 0.33 -15.82 6.84
CA ALA A 117 -0.90 -15.73 7.58
C ALA A 117 -1.27 -14.28 7.85
N ILE A 118 -2.58 -14.01 7.79
CA ILE A 118 -3.15 -12.74 8.26
C ILE A 118 -4.08 -13.08 9.43
N LYS A 119 -3.74 -12.59 10.62
CA LYS A 119 -4.56 -12.77 11.81
C LYS A 119 -5.42 -11.54 12.02
N ILE A 120 -6.69 -11.74 12.37
CA ILE A 120 -7.61 -10.66 12.71
C ILE A 120 -7.91 -10.75 14.18
N LEU A 121 -7.46 -9.75 14.91
CA LEU A 121 -7.64 -9.59 16.34
C LEU A 121 -8.87 -8.73 16.60
N ASP A 122 -9.75 -9.22 17.47
CA ASP A 122 -10.81 -8.44 18.08
C ASP A 122 -10.22 -7.70 19.30
N LEU A 123 -10.17 -6.38 19.20
CA LEU A 123 -9.56 -5.51 20.22
C LEU A 123 -10.41 -5.37 21.49
N GLU A 124 -11.72 -5.57 21.39
CA GLU A 124 -12.63 -5.55 22.55
C GLU A 124 -12.49 -6.83 23.35
N ASN A 125 -12.52 -7.98 22.66
CA ASN A 125 -12.45 -9.30 23.29
C ASN A 125 -11.01 -9.79 23.52
N LYS A 126 -10.00 -9.07 23.02
CA LYS A 126 -8.57 -9.41 23.10
C LYS A 126 -8.25 -10.82 22.58
N LYS A 127 -8.91 -11.21 21.49
CA LYS A 127 -8.83 -12.59 20.94
C LYS A 127 -8.76 -12.58 19.43
N VAL A 128 -8.12 -13.61 18.88
CA VAL A 128 -8.08 -13.84 17.43
C VAL A 128 -9.48 -14.26 16.95
N SER A 129 -10.11 -13.39 16.16
CA SER A 129 -11.43 -13.61 15.56
C SER A 129 -11.36 -14.43 14.27
N ARG A 130 -10.29 -14.25 13.48
CA ARG A 130 -10.06 -14.95 12.21
C ARG A 130 -8.57 -15.22 11.98
N SER A 131 -8.28 -16.31 11.26
CA SER A 131 -6.97 -16.59 10.68
C SER A 131 -7.16 -16.81 9.19
N LEU A 132 -6.59 -15.95 8.37
CA LEU A 132 -6.65 -16.02 6.91
C LEU A 132 -5.32 -16.60 6.42
N ARG A 133 -5.32 -17.85 5.94
CA ARG A 133 -4.11 -18.53 5.46
C ARG A 133 -4.30 -18.91 4.00
N ARG A 134 -3.81 -18.05 3.11
CA ARG A 134 -3.86 -18.29 1.66
C ARG A 134 -2.61 -17.89 0.92
N HIS A 135 -1.87 -16.89 1.40
CA HIS A 135 -0.58 -16.59 0.81
C HIS A 135 0.35 -17.80 0.99
N SER A 136 1.07 -18.17 -0.07
CA SER A 136 1.99 -19.31 -0.06
C SER A 136 3.43 -18.92 0.30
N ASN A 137 3.65 -17.64 0.56
CA ASN A 137 4.90 -17.02 0.97
C ASN A 137 4.57 -15.82 1.90
N ILE A 138 5.59 -15.09 2.34
CA ILE A 138 5.48 -13.90 3.20
C ILE A 138 4.33 -12.99 2.76
N CYS A 139 3.43 -12.65 3.70
CA CYS A 139 2.41 -11.62 3.49
C CYS A 139 2.99 -10.27 3.92
N SER A 140 3.47 -9.51 2.95
CA SER A 140 4.23 -8.28 3.18
C SER A 140 3.36 -7.11 3.65
N SER A 141 2.11 -7.03 3.19
CA SER A 141 1.24 -5.90 3.52
C SER A 141 -0.24 -6.26 3.57
N VAL A 142 -0.95 -5.61 4.51
CA VAL A 142 -2.39 -5.75 4.70
C VAL A 142 -3.00 -4.37 4.97
N ALA A 143 -4.16 -4.10 4.38
CA ALA A 143 -4.89 -2.86 4.60
C ALA A 143 -6.39 -3.09 4.67
N PHE A 144 -7.03 -2.65 5.76
CA PHE A 144 -8.50 -2.57 5.81
C PHE A 144 -9.01 -1.58 4.77
N ARG A 145 -10.16 -1.90 4.19
CA ARG A 145 -10.82 -1.04 3.22
C ARG A 145 -11.71 -0.01 3.93
N PRO A 146 -11.50 1.29 3.68
CA PRO A 146 -12.37 2.33 4.17
C PRO A 146 -13.85 2.09 3.82
N GLN A 147 -14.76 2.52 4.71
CA GLN A 147 -16.22 2.39 4.63
C GLN A 147 -16.73 0.94 4.60
N ARG A 148 -15.84 -0.04 4.76
CA ARG A 148 -16.08 -1.48 4.60
C ARG A 148 -15.36 -2.27 5.72
N PRO A 149 -15.81 -2.19 6.98
CA PRO A 149 -15.05 -2.69 8.16
C PRO A 149 -14.79 -4.20 8.18
N GLN A 150 -15.47 -4.98 7.33
CA GLN A 150 -15.31 -6.43 7.19
C GLN A 150 -14.53 -6.82 5.92
N SER A 151 -13.89 -5.86 5.26
CA SER A 151 -13.13 -6.09 4.04
C SER A 151 -11.74 -5.50 4.15
N LEU A 152 -10.75 -6.24 3.64
CA LEU A 152 -9.35 -5.85 3.61
C LEU A 152 -8.71 -6.37 2.33
N VAL A 153 -7.60 -5.76 1.96
CA VAL A 153 -6.72 -6.22 0.89
C VAL A 153 -5.39 -6.67 1.48
N SER A 154 -4.74 -7.63 0.85
CA SER A 154 -3.39 -8.06 1.22
C SER A 154 -2.57 -8.36 -0.01
N CYS A 155 -1.25 -8.30 0.15
CA CYS A 155 -0.30 -8.75 -0.86
C CYS A 155 0.88 -9.48 -0.22
N GLY A 156 1.64 -10.21 -1.02
CA GLY A 156 2.81 -10.93 -0.53
C GLY A 156 3.84 -11.29 -1.61
N LEU A 157 4.92 -11.91 -1.13
CA LEU A 157 6.02 -12.40 -1.95
C LEU A 157 5.70 -13.69 -2.71
N ASP A 158 4.43 -14.11 -2.72
CA ASP A 158 3.89 -15.11 -3.63
C ASP A 158 3.36 -14.48 -4.93
N MET A 159 3.60 -13.17 -5.13
CA MET A 159 3.16 -12.37 -6.26
C MET A 159 1.63 -12.26 -6.34
N GLN A 160 0.93 -12.54 -5.24
CA GLN A 160 -0.52 -12.48 -5.20
C GLN A 160 -1.02 -11.24 -4.49
N VAL A 161 -2.12 -10.71 -5.00
CA VAL A 161 -2.92 -9.68 -4.32
C VAL A 161 -4.31 -10.24 -4.09
N MET A 162 -4.80 -10.13 -2.87
CA MET A 162 -6.05 -10.74 -2.44
C MET A 162 -7.00 -9.71 -1.86
N LEU A 163 -8.28 -9.84 -2.24
CA LEU A 163 -9.38 -9.10 -1.62
C LEU A 163 -10.15 -10.03 -0.70
N TRP A 164 -10.35 -9.63 0.55
CA TRP A 164 -10.96 -10.47 1.58
C TRP A 164 -12.32 -9.95 2.05
N ASN A 165 -13.15 -10.90 2.49
CA ASN A 165 -14.32 -10.62 3.32
C ASN A 165 -14.28 -11.48 4.58
N LEU A 166 -14.24 -10.83 5.72
CA LEU A 166 -14.13 -11.42 7.05
C LEU A 166 -15.37 -12.21 7.48
N GLN A 167 -16.52 -12.04 6.82
CA GLN A 167 -17.71 -12.87 7.08
C GLN A 167 -17.47 -14.34 6.73
N LYS A 168 -16.70 -14.63 5.68
CA LYS A 168 -16.48 -16.00 5.18
C LYS A 168 -15.04 -16.49 5.33
N ALA A 169 -14.14 -15.65 5.88
CA ALA A 169 -12.72 -15.97 6.10
C ALA A 169 -12.00 -16.53 4.86
N ARG A 170 -12.42 -16.10 3.66
CA ARG A 170 -11.85 -16.54 2.38
C ARG A 170 -11.69 -15.35 1.44
N PRO A 171 -10.75 -15.41 0.48
CA PRO A 171 -10.63 -14.36 -0.51
C PRO A 171 -11.89 -14.34 -1.38
N LEU A 172 -12.38 -13.14 -1.66
CA LEU A 172 -13.39 -12.86 -2.68
C LEU A 172 -12.75 -12.86 -4.07
N TRP A 173 -11.49 -12.45 -4.14
CA TRP A 173 -10.75 -12.33 -5.38
C TRP A 173 -9.25 -12.48 -5.11
N ILE A 174 -8.53 -13.05 -6.08
CA ILE A 174 -7.09 -13.25 -6.09
C ILE A 174 -6.61 -12.93 -7.50
N THR A 175 -5.48 -12.25 -7.63
CA THR A 175 -4.73 -12.13 -8.89
C THR A 175 -3.28 -12.50 -8.65
N ASN A 176 -2.60 -12.97 -9.70
CA ASN A 176 -1.16 -13.15 -9.73
C ASN A 176 -0.55 -12.09 -10.64
N LEU A 177 0.40 -11.33 -10.12
CA LEU A 177 1.02 -10.20 -10.82
C LEU A 177 1.95 -10.63 -11.97
N GLN A 178 2.35 -11.91 -12.02
CA GLN A 178 3.23 -12.45 -13.06
C GLN A 178 2.53 -12.64 -14.41
N GLU A 179 1.21 -12.84 -14.43
CA GLU A 179 0.46 -13.10 -15.68
C GLU A 179 0.47 -11.90 -16.65
N ASP A 180 0.75 -10.69 -16.14
CA ASP A 180 0.88 -9.44 -16.90
C ASP A 180 2.17 -9.36 -17.78
N GLU A 181 3.14 -10.27 -17.64
CA GLU A 181 4.41 -10.21 -18.38
C GLU A 181 4.31 -10.68 -19.84
N THR A 182 3.20 -11.32 -20.23
CA THR A 182 3.06 -11.94 -21.55
C THR A 182 2.94 -10.94 -22.71
N GLU A 183 2.64 -9.67 -22.45
CA GLU A 183 2.43 -8.64 -23.50
C GLU A 183 3.68 -7.78 -23.81
N GLU A 184 4.72 -7.78 -22.96
CA GLU A 184 5.93 -6.94 -23.15
C GLU A 184 7.10 -7.68 -23.85
N MET A 185 6.93 -8.95 -24.24
CA MET A 185 7.98 -9.77 -24.87
C MET A 185 8.32 -9.41 -26.34
N GLU A 186 7.77 -8.35 -26.91
CA GLU A 186 8.11 -7.92 -28.29
C GLU A 186 9.41 -7.12 -28.41
N SER A 187 10.10 -6.81 -27.29
CA SER A 187 11.45 -6.21 -27.35
C SER A 187 12.54 -7.28 -27.28
N PRO A 188 13.56 -7.26 -28.17
CA PRO A 188 14.62 -8.26 -28.15
C PRO A 188 15.40 -8.12 -26.85
N GLN A 189 15.23 -9.12 -25.98
CA GLN A 189 15.84 -9.14 -24.66
C GLN A 189 17.36 -9.07 -24.76
N SER A 190 17.96 -8.14 -24.04
CA SER A 190 19.40 -8.11 -23.82
C SER A 190 19.81 -9.36 -23.03
N PRO A 191 20.75 -10.19 -23.51
CA PRO A 191 21.20 -11.37 -22.79
C PRO A 191 21.86 -10.90 -21.47
N GLY A 192 21.20 -11.17 -20.34
CA GLY A 192 21.69 -10.82 -19.01
C GLY A 192 20.66 -10.21 -18.05
N GLN A 193 19.44 -9.87 -18.50
CA GLN A 193 18.39 -9.43 -17.58
C GLN A 193 17.81 -10.63 -16.84
N LEU A 194 18.18 -10.79 -15.57
CA LEU A 194 17.49 -11.68 -14.65
C LEU A 194 16.03 -11.21 -14.55
N LEU A 195 15.07 -12.13 -14.79
CA LEU A 195 13.66 -11.90 -14.54
C LEU A 195 13.49 -11.46 -13.08
N ASN A 196 13.02 -10.23 -12.87
CA ASN A 196 12.68 -9.78 -11.52
C ASN A 196 11.21 -10.11 -11.27
N PRO A 197 10.89 -11.13 -10.45
CA PRO A 197 9.51 -11.53 -10.21
C PRO A 197 8.70 -10.38 -9.60
N ALA A 198 7.41 -10.30 -9.92
CA ALA A 198 6.51 -9.27 -9.41
C ALA A 198 6.08 -9.52 -7.94
N LEU A 199 7.06 -9.67 -7.04
CA LEU A 199 6.82 -9.83 -5.60
C LEU A 199 6.13 -8.57 -5.07
N ALA A 200 5.01 -8.73 -4.37
CA ALA A 200 4.19 -7.60 -3.95
C ALA A 200 4.54 -7.16 -2.53
N HIS A 201 5.09 -5.95 -2.39
CA HIS A 201 5.63 -5.47 -1.12
C HIS A 201 4.65 -4.65 -0.29
N SER A 202 3.88 -3.79 -0.95
CA SER A 202 3.02 -2.82 -0.25
C SER A 202 1.67 -2.67 -0.95
N VAL A 203 0.61 -2.54 -0.15
CA VAL A 203 -0.74 -2.17 -0.60
C VAL A 203 -1.25 -0.95 0.14
N SER A 204 -2.00 -0.12 -0.58
CA SER A 204 -2.69 1.03 0.02
C SER A 204 -4.07 1.20 -0.61
N VAL A 205 -5.06 1.54 0.22
CA VAL A 205 -6.46 1.72 -0.21
C VAL A 205 -6.80 3.21 -0.18
N ALA A 206 -7.43 3.70 -1.24
CA ALA A 206 -7.93 5.07 -1.29
C ALA A 206 -9.10 5.27 -0.31
N SER A 207 -9.35 6.51 0.11
CA SER A 207 -10.40 6.87 1.08
C SER A 207 -11.82 6.45 0.66
N CYS A 208 -12.07 6.24 -0.64
CA CYS A 208 -13.35 5.75 -1.15
C CYS A 208 -13.58 4.24 -0.93
N GLY A 209 -12.55 3.49 -0.52
CA GLY A 209 -12.64 2.04 -0.23
C GLY A 209 -12.81 1.12 -1.45
N ASN A 210 -12.91 1.69 -2.65
CA ASN A 210 -13.14 0.95 -3.89
C ASN A 210 -11.94 0.94 -4.83
N ILE A 211 -10.90 1.74 -4.55
CA ILE A 211 -9.64 1.74 -5.30
C ILE A 211 -8.53 1.38 -4.34
N PHE A 212 -7.64 0.49 -4.76
CA PHE A 212 -6.41 0.21 -4.03
C PHE A 212 -5.25 0.05 -5.01
N SER A 213 -4.04 0.19 -4.49
CA SER A 213 -2.80 0.12 -5.24
C SER A 213 -1.91 -0.97 -4.66
N CYS A 214 -1.02 -1.50 -5.49
CA CYS A 214 0.03 -2.43 -5.12
C CYS A 214 1.34 -2.01 -5.78
N GLY A 215 2.41 -1.95 -4.99
CA GLY A 215 3.79 -1.81 -5.46
C GLY A 215 4.48 -3.16 -5.47
N ALA A 216 5.18 -3.46 -6.57
CA ALA A 216 5.87 -4.74 -6.75
C ALA A 216 7.36 -4.58 -7.08
N GLU A 217 8.11 -5.67 -6.91
CA GLU A 217 9.55 -5.75 -7.12
C GLU A 217 9.96 -5.57 -8.60
N ASP A 218 9.04 -5.79 -9.55
CA ASP A 218 9.22 -5.49 -10.98
C ASP A 218 9.29 -3.99 -11.32
N GLY A 219 9.14 -3.11 -10.31
CA GLY A 219 9.12 -1.65 -10.46
C GLY A 219 7.78 -1.10 -10.97
N LYS A 220 6.77 -1.97 -11.15
CA LYS A 220 5.43 -1.59 -11.59
C LYS A 220 4.54 -1.28 -10.40
N ILE A 221 3.66 -0.32 -10.62
CA ILE A 221 2.57 0.06 -9.73
C ILE A 221 1.29 -0.38 -10.41
N ARG A 222 0.46 -1.14 -9.70
CA ARG A 222 -0.83 -1.63 -10.20
C ARG A 222 -1.95 -1.05 -9.37
N ILE A 223 -2.99 -0.56 -10.05
CA ILE A 223 -4.20 0.01 -9.45
C ILE A 223 -5.37 -0.90 -9.77
N PHE A 224 -6.15 -1.22 -8.74
CA PHE A 224 -7.28 -2.11 -8.83
C PHE A 224 -8.55 -1.41 -8.38
N ARG A 225 -9.66 -1.76 -9.03
CA ARG A 225 -11.00 -1.29 -8.67
C ARG A 225 -11.87 -2.43 -8.18
N VAL A 226 -12.52 -2.22 -7.05
CA VAL A 226 -13.50 -3.14 -6.47
C VAL A 226 -14.92 -2.67 -6.81
N MET A 227 -15.67 -3.52 -7.50
CA MET A 227 -17.10 -3.32 -7.83
C MET A 227 -17.93 -4.46 -7.22
N GLY A 228 -18.32 -4.29 -5.96
CA GLY A 228 -19.04 -5.32 -5.21
C GLY A 228 -18.14 -6.50 -4.88
N VAL A 229 -18.37 -7.65 -5.52
CA VAL A 229 -17.54 -8.86 -5.39
C VAL A 229 -16.49 -9.02 -6.49
N LYS A 230 -16.60 -8.21 -7.56
CA LYS A 230 -15.62 -8.22 -8.65
C LYS A 230 -14.50 -7.24 -8.34
N CYS A 231 -13.30 -7.62 -8.68
CA CYS A 231 -12.12 -6.75 -8.63
C CYS A 231 -11.37 -6.91 -9.94
N GLU A 232 -10.94 -5.80 -10.52
CA GLU A 232 -10.27 -5.77 -11.82
C GLU A 232 -9.09 -4.80 -11.75
N GLN A 233 -8.01 -5.13 -12.47
CA GLN A 233 -6.88 -4.23 -12.67
C GLN A 233 -7.31 -3.11 -13.60
N GLU A 234 -7.31 -1.88 -13.09
CA GLU A 234 -7.73 -0.71 -13.86
C GLU A 234 -6.56 -0.08 -14.62
N LEU A 235 -5.39 -0.08 -14.00
CA LEU A 235 -4.16 0.51 -14.53
C LEU A 235 -2.94 -0.27 -14.01
N GLY A 236 -1.93 -0.46 -14.84
CA GLY A 236 -0.61 -0.94 -14.46
C GLY A 236 0.44 -0.16 -15.22
N PHE A 237 1.45 0.36 -14.54
CA PHE A 237 2.51 1.15 -15.18
C PHE A 237 3.84 1.01 -14.45
N LYS A 238 4.94 1.17 -15.19
CA LYS A 238 6.29 1.19 -14.61
C LYS A 238 6.59 2.58 -14.06
N GLY A 239 6.56 2.71 -12.73
CA GLY A 239 6.86 3.97 -12.03
C GLY A 239 8.32 4.09 -11.60
N HIS A 240 8.92 2.96 -11.20
CA HIS A 240 10.27 2.90 -10.67
C HIS A 240 11.18 2.01 -11.54
N THR A 241 12.48 2.29 -11.47
CA THR A 241 13.50 1.52 -12.20
C THR A 241 13.91 0.23 -11.45
N LEU A 242 13.74 0.23 -10.14
CA LEU A 242 13.90 -0.91 -9.23
C LEU A 242 12.57 -1.16 -8.49
N GLY A 243 12.52 -2.17 -7.61
CA GLY A 243 11.32 -2.55 -6.88
C GLY A 243 10.65 -1.38 -6.13
N VAL A 244 9.31 -1.37 -6.16
CA VAL A 244 8.49 -0.42 -5.42
C VAL A 244 8.30 -0.95 -4.01
N SER A 245 8.97 -0.32 -3.04
CA SER A 245 8.92 -0.75 -1.64
C SER A 245 7.66 -0.26 -0.92
N GLN A 246 7.14 0.91 -1.29
CA GLN A 246 5.98 1.51 -0.63
C GLN A 246 5.01 2.19 -1.58
N VAL A 247 3.73 2.06 -1.26
CA VAL A 247 2.62 2.80 -1.88
C VAL A 247 1.72 3.38 -0.79
N CYS A 248 1.27 4.63 -0.95
CA CYS A 248 0.46 5.31 0.05
C CYS A 248 -0.50 6.31 -0.62
N PHE A 249 -1.81 6.07 -0.53
CA PHE A 249 -2.81 7.07 -0.94
C PHE A 249 -2.86 8.23 0.04
N LEU A 250 -2.94 9.45 -0.48
CA LEU A 250 -3.19 10.64 0.34
C LEU A 250 -4.65 10.64 0.84
N PRO A 251 -4.89 11.07 2.10
CA PRO A 251 -6.24 11.30 2.59
C PRO A 251 -7.01 12.28 1.69
N GLU A 252 -8.32 12.04 1.51
CA GLU A 252 -9.24 12.91 0.75
C GLU A 252 -8.87 13.16 -0.72
N SER A 253 -8.00 12.33 -1.32
CA SER A 253 -7.61 12.49 -2.72
C SER A 253 -7.35 11.15 -3.42
N TYR A 254 -7.31 11.17 -4.76
CA TYR A 254 -6.82 10.07 -5.58
C TYR A 254 -5.33 10.22 -5.93
N LEU A 255 -4.59 10.98 -5.11
CA LEU A 255 -3.15 11.09 -5.24
C LEU A 255 -2.49 9.89 -4.57
N LEU A 256 -1.64 9.19 -5.33
CA LEU A 256 -0.86 8.07 -4.85
C LEU A 256 0.60 8.51 -4.70
N LEU A 257 1.20 8.28 -3.53
CA LEU A 257 2.64 8.36 -3.35
C LEU A 257 3.27 6.99 -3.47
N THR A 258 4.44 6.94 -4.10
CA THR A 258 5.25 5.72 -4.20
C THR A 258 6.69 5.99 -3.84
N GLY A 259 7.30 5.03 -3.14
CA GLY A 259 8.72 5.01 -2.82
C GLY A 259 9.34 3.73 -3.38
N GLY A 260 10.56 3.83 -3.90
CA GLY A 260 11.24 2.72 -4.54
C GLY A 260 12.66 2.49 -4.04
N ASN A 261 13.17 1.31 -4.36
CA ASN A 261 14.57 0.92 -4.17
C ASN A 261 15.54 1.69 -5.09
N ASP A 262 15.02 2.47 -6.04
CA ASP A 262 15.78 3.40 -6.87
C ASP A 262 15.99 4.77 -6.20
N GLY A 263 15.57 4.90 -4.95
CA GLY A 263 15.75 6.10 -4.14
C GLY A 263 14.94 7.30 -4.62
N LYS A 264 13.83 7.03 -5.30
CA LYS A 264 12.88 8.06 -5.73
C LYS A 264 11.60 8.00 -4.92
N VAL A 265 11.01 9.17 -4.68
CA VAL A 265 9.64 9.31 -4.18
C VAL A 265 8.84 10.03 -5.24
N MET A 266 7.74 9.43 -5.69
CA MET A 266 6.90 9.99 -6.75
C MET A 266 5.45 10.15 -6.30
N MET A 267 4.75 11.11 -6.90
CA MET A 267 3.32 11.34 -6.68
C MET A 267 2.57 11.23 -8.00
N TRP A 268 1.47 10.49 -8.01
CA TRP A 268 0.69 10.17 -9.20
C TRP A 268 -0.75 10.61 -8.99
N ASP A 269 -1.39 11.13 -10.04
CA ASP A 269 -2.83 11.41 -10.01
C ASP A 269 -3.61 10.30 -10.70
N VAL A 270 -4.30 9.49 -9.90
CA VAL A 270 -5.03 8.32 -10.38
C VAL A 270 -6.45 8.69 -10.85
N SER A 271 -6.95 9.90 -10.54
CA SER A 271 -8.33 10.31 -10.87
C SER A 271 -8.60 10.41 -12.38
N SER A 272 -7.63 10.94 -13.13
CA SER A 272 -7.83 11.30 -14.54
C SER A 272 -8.01 10.10 -15.46
N GLU A 273 -7.38 8.97 -15.15
CA GLU A 273 -7.47 7.74 -15.95
C GLU A 273 -8.64 6.85 -15.54
N VAL A 274 -9.02 6.90 -14.26
CA VAL A 274 -10.22 6.27 -13.72
C VAL A 274 -11.49 6.80 -14.40
N GLU A 275 -11.57 8.10 -14.63
CA GLU A 275 -12.74 8.73 -15.25
C GLU A 275 -12.79 8.57 -16.78
N LYS A 276 -11.63 8.47 -17.45
CA LYS A 276 -11.57 8.30 -18.91
C LYS A 276 -12.22 7.00 -19.38
N LYS A 277 -12.05 5.89 -18.64
CA LYS A 277 -12.73 4.63 -18.94
C LYS A 277 -14.24 4.65 -18.65
N GLN A 278 -14.72 5.56 -17.78
CA GLN A 278 -16.17 5.73 -17.53
C GLN A 278 -16.89 6.46 -18.68
N LYS A 279 -16.19 7.30 -19.45
CA LYS A 279 -16.78 8.10 -20.54
C LYS A 279 -16.90 7.36 -21.88
N SER A 280 -16.33 6.17 -22.03
CA SER A 280 -16.59 5.29 -23.17
C SER A 280 -17.58 4.19 -22.77
N PRO A 281 -18.89 4.40 -22.98
CA PRO A 281 -19.53 3.76 -24.13
C PRO A 281 -20.71 4.56 -24.71
N THR A 282 -20.54 5.18 -25.88
CA THR A 282 -21.67 5.51 -26.77
C THR A 282 -21.39 5.02 -28.17
N LYS A 283 -21.60 3.71 -28.40
CA LYS A 283 -21.98 3.24 -29.73
C LYS A 283 -23.35 3.85 -30.03
N HIS A 284 -23.37 4.93 -30.79
CA HIS A 284 -24.57 5.43 -31.45
C HIS A 284 -25.13 4.32 -32.35
N THR A 285 -26.10 3.57 -31.85
CA THR A 285 -26.90 2.65 -32.65
C THR A 285 -27.87 3.48 -33.49
N HIS A 286 -27.43 3.87 -34.69
CA HIS A 286 -28.36 4.34 -35.72
C HIS A 286 -29.26 3.18 -36.15
N ARG A 287 -30.46 3.20 -35.60
CA ARG A 287 -31.66 2.48 -36.02
C ARG A 287 -31.88 2.70 -37.53
N LYS A 288 -31.72 1.65 -38.35
CA LYS A 288 -32.26 1.62 -39.72
C LYS A 288 -33.21 0.45 -39.92
N SER A 289 -34.31 0.82 -40.55
CA SER A 289 -35.55 0.12 -40.86
C SER A 289 -35.35 -1.20 -41.61
N THR A 290 -36.23 -2.14 -41.27
CA THR A 290 -36.49 -3.43 -41.90
C THR A 290 -36.89 -3.32 -43.37
N LYS A 291 -36.14 -3.98 -44.27
CA LYS A 291 -36.69 -4.60 -45.49
C LYS A 291 -35.97 -5.93 -45.78
N ARG A 292 -36.78 -6.96 -46.06
CA ARG A 292 -36.40 -8.30 -46.56
C ARG A 292 -35.71 -8.20 -47.92
N ALA A 293 -34.69 -9.02 -48.18
CA ALA A 293 -34.79 -10.25 -48.98
C ALA A 293 -33.42 -10.89 -49.35
N THR A 294 -33.47 -12.22 -49.49
CA THR A 294 -32.64 -13.14 -50.30
C THR A 294 -31.22 -13.53 -49.89
N TYR A 295 -31.05 -14.86 -49.84
CA TYR A 295 -29.84 -15.66 -49.64
C TYR A 295 -28.79 -15.46 -50.75
N THR A 296 -27.51 -15.57 -50.38
CA THR A 296 -26.53 -16.45 -51.04
C THR A 296 -25.27 -16.58 -50.17
N ASN A 297 -24.77 -17.81 -50.04
CA ASN A 297 -23.52 -18.18 -49.39
C ASN A 297 -22.32 -17.48 -50.03
N GLN A 298 -21.33 -17.07 -49.23
CA GLN A 298 -19.92 -17.43 -49.43
C GLN A 298 -19.10 -17.05 -48.18
N GLY A 299 -18.29 -18.01 -47.73
CA GLY A 299 -17.38 -17.86 -46.62
C GLY A 299 -16.26 -16.85 -46.93
N GLY A 300 -15.91 -16.08 -45.91
CA GLY A 300 -14.82 -15.10 -45.95
C GLY A 300 -14.50 -14.70 -44.53
N ASN A 301 -13.62 -15.47 -43.90
CA ASN A 301 -13.11 -15.20 -42.57
C ASN A 301 -12.26 -13.91 -42.63
N THR A 302 -12.82 -12.79 -42.17
CA THR A 302 -12.09 -11.53 -42.03
C THR A 302 -11.84 -11.30 -40.56
N ASN A 303 -10.60 -11.57 -40.13
CA ASN A 303 -10.10 -11.17 -38.83
C ASN A 303 -10.07 -9.64 -38.79
N THR A 304 -11.07 -9.03 -38.15
CA THR A 304 -11.01 -7.63 -37.76
C THR A 304 -10.03 -7.51 -36.61
N SER A 305 -8.82 -7.04 -36.92
CA SER A 305 -7.84 -6.58 -35.95
C SER A 305 -8.47 -5.44 -35.15
N VAL A 306 -8.79 -5.71 -33.89
CA VAL A 306 -9.11 -4.67 -32.91
C VAL A 306 -7.77 -4.03 -32.54
N THR A 307 -7.53 -2.84 -33.09
CA THR A 307 -6.43 -1.97 -32.66
C THR A 307 -6.73 -1.55 -31.22
N HIS A 308 -6.05 -2.18 -30.26
CA HIS A 308 -6.05 -1.73 -28.89
C HIS A 308 -5.19 -0.46 -28.80
N GLU A 309 -5.82 0.62 -28.34
CA GLU A 309 -5.20 1.92 -28.09
C GLU A 309 -4.04 1.75 -27.11
N GLU A 310 -2.87 2.30 -27.47
CA GLU A 310 -1.71 2.43 -26.59
C GLU A 310 -2.14 3.05 -25.25
N GLN A 311 -1.95 2.32 -24.15
CA GLN A 311 -2.24 2.80 -22.81
C GLN A 311 -1.42 4.06 -22.53
N GLY A 312 -2.11 5.19 -22.31
CA GLY A 312 -1.48 6.48 -22.07
C GLY A 312 -0.50 6.41 -20.88
N LYS A 313 0.76 6.77 -21.14
CA LYS A 313 1.80 6.88 -20.11
C LYS A 313 1.36 7.86 -19.03
N ILE A 314 1.06 7.36 -17.83
CA ILE A 314 0.87 8.22 -16.66
C ILE A 314 2.23 8.80 -16.25
N LEU A 315 2.28 10.12 -16.08
CA LEU A 315 3.48 10.82 -15.64
C LEU A 315 3.32 11.24 -14.18
N PRO A 316 4.39 11.21 -13.38
CA PRO A 316 4.32 11.65 -12.00
C PRO A 316 4.07 13.16 -11.94
N LYS A 317 3.13 13.60 -11.10
CA LYS A 317 2.92 15.01 -10.77
C LYS A 317 4.10 15.61 -10.03
N LEU A 318 4.77 14.80 -9.22
CA LEU A 318 5.96 15.17 -8.45
C LEU A 318 6.94 14.01 -8.49
N SER A 319 8.22 14.32 -8.66
CA SER A 319 9.31 13.36 -8.54
C SER A 319 10.41 13.97 -7.68
N ILE A 320 10.74 13.30 -6.58
CA ILE A 320 11.76 13.70 -5.62
C ILE A 320 12.89 12.67 -5.72
N GLU A 321 14.09 13.15 -6.03
CA GLU A 321 15.33 12.37 -5.92
C GLU A 321 15.73 12.34 -4.44
N HIS A 322 15.40 11.26 -3.74
CA HIS A 322 15.66 11.10 -2.31
C HIS A 322 17.08 10.57 -2.05
N GLY A 323 17.57 9.68 -2.92
CA GLY A 323 18.97 9.23 -2.99
C GLY A 323 19.24 7.88 -2.32
N GLU A 324 18.50 7.53 -1.28
CA GLU A 324 18.58 6.24 -0.58
C GLU A 324 17.32 5.40 -0.78
N LYS A 325 17.42 4.07 -0.61
CA LYS A 325 16.25 3.19 -0.73
C LYS A 325 15.19 3.56 0.30
N VAL A 326 13.96 3.69 -0.16
CA VAL A 326 12.83 4.06 0.71
C VAL A 326 12.33 2.81 1.44
N ASN A 327 12.30 2.84 2.76
CA ASN A 327 11.74 1.76 3.60
C ASN A 327 10.27 2.02 3.90
N TRP A 328 9.94 3.26 4.28
CA TRP A 328 8.58 3.66 4.64
C TRP A 328 8.23 5.03 4.07
N LEU A 329 6.96 5.19 3.71
CA LEU A 329 6.42 6.43 3.18
C LEU A 329 5.13 6.79 3.91
N LEU A 330 5.05 8.02 4.40
CA LEU A 330 3.90 8.52 5.12
C LEU A 330 3.55 9.93 4.66
N SER A 331 2.26 10.20 4.46
CA SER A 331 1.76 11.53 4.18
C SER A 331 0.90 12.00 5.35
N THR A 332 1.26 13.13 5.97
CA THR A 332 0.51 13.68 7.10
C THR A 332 0.58 15.21 7.12
N LYS A 333 -0.27 15.85 7.93
CA LYS A 333 -0.21 17.29 8.16
C LYS A 333 0.69 17.57 9.35
N ILE A 334 1.79 18.28 9.12
CA ILE A 334 2.67 18.80 10.17
C ILE A 334 2.40 20.30 10.29
N LYS A 335 2.04 20.80 11.47
CA LYS A 335 1.73 22.22 11.70
C LYS A 335 0.70 22.78 10.71
N GLY A 336 -0.27 21.95 10.31
CA GLY A 336 -1.30 22.29 9.33
C GLY A 336 -0.90 22.17 7.85
N CYS A 337 0.38 21.91 7.54
CA CYS A 337 0.89 21.78 6.19
C CYS A 337 1.06 20.31 5.80
N GLN A 338 0.55 19.91 4.63
CA GLN A 338 0.76 18.55 4.13
C GLN A 338 2.26 18.32 3.89
N SER A 339 2.80 17.24 4.44
CA SER A 339 4.20 16.87 4.34
C SER A 339 4.33 15.37 4.07
N ILE A 340 5.36 15.02 3.30
CA ILE A 340 5.75 13.63 3.05
C ILE A 340 6.91 13.31 3.98
N LEU A 341 6.76 12.27 4.80
CA LEU A 341 7.81 11.73 5.65
C LEU A 341 8.32 10.45 5.00
N VAL A 342 9.64 10.35 4.91
CA VAL A 342 10.35 9.23 4.30
C VAL A 342 11.29 8.65 5.34
N ALA A 343 11.16 7.35 5.59
CA ALA A 343 12.17 6.55 6.25
C ALA A 343 12.96 5.80 5.17
N ASP A 344 14.27 5.80 5.30
CA ASP A 344 15.21 5.20 4.37
C ASP A 344 16.18 4.28 5.12
N GLN A 345 17.26 3.88 4.46
CA GLN A 345 18.31 3.05 5.04
C GLN A 345 19.16 3.77 6.12
N THR A 346 18.81 5.01 6.47
CA THR A 346 19.46 5.79 7.54
C THR A 346 18.60 5.83 8.80
N SER A 347 19.19 6.30 9.90
CA SER A 347 18.48 6.48 11.18
C SER A 347 17.72 7.80 11.28
N CYS A 348 17.48 8.48 10.15
CA CYS A 348 16.90 9.82 10.09
C CYS A 348 15.54 9.77 9.39
N ILE A 349 14.62 10.66 9.78
CA ILE A 349 13.37 10.87 9.05
C ILE A 349 13.54 12.07 8.13
N SER A 350 13.33 11.89 6.83
CA SER A 350 13.36 12.98 5.86
C SER A 350 11.94 13.53 5.63
N VAL A 351 11.75 14.81 5.91
CA VAL A 351 10.44 15.50 5.80
C VAL A 351 10.45 16.47 4.62
N TYR A 352 9.52 16.28 3.70
CA TYR A 352 9.30 17.11 2.52
C TYR A 352 7.96 17.84 2.63
N PRO A 353 7.96 19.14 3.00
CA PRO A 353 6.75 19.95 2.99
C PRO A 353 6.21 20.10 1.57
N LEU A 354 4.92 19.86 1.35
CA LEU A 354 4.27 20.01 0.04
C LEU A 354 3.78 21.44 -0.24
N ASN A 355 4.21 22.42 0.57
CA ASN A 355 3.78 23.83 0.50
C ASN A 355 4.12 24.54 -0.82
N GLU A 356 4.93 23.93 -1.70
CA GLU A 356 5.26 24.48 -3.02
C GLU A 356 4.37 23.96 -4.17
N PHE A 357 3.54 22.95 -3.92
CA PHE A 357 2.61 22.42 -4.93
C PHE A 357 1.17 22.67 -4.50
N SER A 358 0.82 23.96 -4.48
CA SER A 358 -0.58 24.33 -4.64
C SER A 358 -1.05 23.71 -5.96
N ILE A 359 -1.91 22.71 -5.83
CA ILE A 359 -2.70 22.14 -6.92
C ILE A 359 -3.44 23.32 -7.57
N GLN A 360 -2.92 23.81 -8.69
CA GLN A 360 -3.68 24.57 -9.67
C GLN A 360 -4.40 23.61 -10.61
#